data_AF-A0A7C3IST8-F1
#
_entry.id   AF-A0A7C3IST8-F1
#
_cell.length_a   1.000
_cell.length_b   1.000
_cell.length_c   1.000
_cell.angle_alpha   90.00
_cell.angle_beta   90.00
_cell.angle_gamma   90.00
#
_symmetry.space_group_name_H-M   'P 1'
#
loop_
_entity.id
_entity.type
_entity.pdbx_description
1 polymer ?
#
loop_
_entity_poly.entity_id
_entity_poly.type
_entity_poly.pdbx_seq_one_letter_code
_entity_poly.pdbx_strand_id
1 'polypeptide(L)'
;MRFLRSSVLLSACILVQCYGAVATAEVRRETTARRPYIVEIGEPYRISRATLDREAARLEELRTYLDQYGYPDYAEVQEIRPEWPWDSYEIRLYYLRRNVEVDFGRAFTLAEAYPNLGLLKFQGGIPASKRLEIELALNPPSESMPPPSEPAKGPETSPPSQTQKPSLEELVARVEAAADRAAAAAEDAVRQSEAAERAANRTIEVLDRLTQEEQARPRQRRR
;
A
#
# COMPACT_ATOMS: atom_id res chain seq x y z
N MET A 1 -31.65 39.45 59.41
CA MET A 1 -32.69 38.53 58.88
C MET A 1 -32.51 38.50 57.37
N ARG A 2 -32.24 37.43 56.64
CA ARG A 2 -32.31 35.97 56.85
C ARG A 2 -31.14 35.33 56.11
N PHE A 3 -30.57 34.29 56.72
CA PHE A 3 -29.67 33.33 56.08
C PHE A 3 -30.43 32.51 55.04
N LEU A 4 -29.84 32.24 53.87
CA LEU A 4 -30.15 31.01 53.14
C LEU A 4 -28.91 30.50 52.40
N ARG A 5 -28.43 29.37 52.93
CA ARG A 5 -27.44 28.46 52.36
C ARG A 5 -28.01 27.86 51.08
N SER A 6 -27.20 27.71 50.04
CA SER A 6 -27.38 26.65 49.04
C SER A 6 -26.03 26.23 48.49
N SER A 7 -25.54 25.13 49.04
CA SER A 7 -24.47 24.31 48.50
C SER A 7 -24.85 23.80 47.12
N VAL A 8 -24.04 24.06 46.10
CA VAL A 8 -24.06 23.28 44.86
C VAL A 8 -22.66 22.73 44.66
N LEU A 9 -22.54 21.44 44.95
CA LEU A 9 -21.44 20.56 44.58
C LEU A 9 -21.27 20.61 43.06
N LEU A 10 -20.22 21.27 42.57
CA LEU A 10 -19.81 21.11 41.18
C LEU A 10 -18.82 19.95 41.11
N SER A 11 -19.35 18.84 40.61
CA SER A 11 -18.67 17.58 40.34
C SER A 11 -17.47 17.82 39.40
N ALA A 12 -16.26 17.57 39.89
CA ALA A 12 -15.05 17.52 39.10
C ALA A 12 -15.06 16.24 38.23
N CYS A 13 -15.64 16.34 37.03
CA CYS A 13 -15.43 15.33 35.99
C CYS A 13 -14.00 15.48 35.46
N ILE A 14 -13.07 14.72 36.05
CA ILE A 14 -11.76 14.45 35.45
C ILE A 14 -12.02 13.60 34.20
N LEU A 15 -12.15 14.27 33.05
CA LEU A 15 -12.00 13.63 31.75
C LEU A 15 -10.52 13.25 31.64
N VAL A 16 -10.21 12.01 32.03
CA VAL A 16 -8.97 11.36 31.62
C VAL A 16 -9.08 11.17 30.11
N GLN A 17 -8.58 12.16 29.37
CA GLN A 17 -8.27 12.03 27.97
C GLN A 17 -7.17 10.98 27.84
N CYS A 18 -7.58 9.72 27.67
CA CYS A 18 -6.75 8.69 27.08
C CYS A 18 -6.48 9.11 25.63
N TYR A 19 -5.54 10.04 25.43
CA TYR A 19 -4.82 10.15 24.17
C TYR A 19 -4.06 8.84 24.02
N GLY A 20 -4.71 7.86 23.38
CA GLY A 20 -3.99 6.77 22.77
C GLY A 20 -2.96 7.41 21.85
N ALA A 21 -1.68 7.26 22.19
CA ALA A 21 -0.60 7.52 21.27
C ALA A 21 -0.81 6.57 20.09
N VAL A 22 -1.55 7.04 19.09
CA VAL A 22 -1.51 6.46 17.76
C VAL A 22 -0.06 6.62 17.35
N ALA A 23 0.70 5.53 17.42
CA ALA A 23 2.01 5.45 16.82
C ALA A 23 1.78 5.72 15.33
N THR A 24 1.93 6.99 14.93
CA THR A 24 2.04 7.35 13.54
C THR A 24 3.35 6.71 13.10
N ALA A 25 3.28 5.53 12.49
CA ALA A 25 4.41 4.96 11.79
C ALA A 25 4.98 6.07 10.90
N GLU A 26 6.20 6.51 11.21
CA GLU A 26 6.82 7.61 10.49
C GLU A 26 7.05 7.16 9.06
N VAL A 27 6.21 7.64 8.15
CA VAL A 27 6.30 7.27 6.73
C VAL A 27 7.55 7.92 6.15
N ARG A 28 8.53 7.11 5.75
CA ARG A 28 9.76 7.56 5.08
C ARG A 28 9.40 8.42 3.87
N ARG A 29 10.02 9.59 3.77
CA ARG A 29 9.89 10.50 2.63
C ARG A 29 11.27 10.87 2.12
N GLU A 30 11.54 10.56 0.86
CA GLU A 30 12.86 10.80 0.28
C GLU A 30 12.74 11.42 -1.11
N THR A 31 13.54 12.45 -1.36
CA THR A 31 13.71 13.03 -2.69
C THR A 31 15.01 12.49 -3.26
N THR A 32 14.92 11.70 -4.32
CA THR A 32 16.12 11.14 -4.95
C THR A 32 16.83 12.21 -5.78
N ALA A 33 18.16 12.28 -5.67
CA ALA A 33 18.97 13.29 -6.38
C ALA A 33 18.78 13.24 -7.92
N ARG A 34 18.47 12.06 -8.46
CA ARG A 34 18.23 11.82 -9.89
C ARG A 34 16.83 12.21 -10.37
N ARG A 35 15.86 12.31 -9.46
CA ARG A 35 14.46 12.67 -9.75
C ARG A 35 13.97 13.67 -8.71
N PRO A 36 14.48 14.92 -8.74
CA PRO A 36 14.19 15.91 -7.70
C PRO A 36 12.72 16.36 -7.68
N TYR A 37 11.96 16.05 -8.73
CA TYR A 37 10.54 16.38 -8.88
C TYR A 37 9.59 15.33 -8.26
N ILE A 38 10.13 14.28 -7.63
CA ILE A 38 9.34 13.23 -6.96
C ILE A 38 9.78 13.11 -5.50
N VAL A 39 8.79 12.99 -4.62
CA VAL A 39 9.01 12.55 -3.24
C VAL A 39 8.52 11.11 -3.11
N GLU A 40 9.44 10.18 -2.87
CA GLU A 40 9.14 8.77 -2.62
C GLU A 40 8.54 8.62 -1.23
N ILE A 41 7.48 7.85 -1.12
CA ILE A 41 6.75 7.57 0.11
C ILE A 41 6.94 6.08 0.44
N GLY A 42 7.49 5.80 1.62
CA GLY A 42 7.68 4.41 2.08
C GLY A 42 8.70 3.62 1.26
N GLU A 43 8.84 2.35 1.61
CA GLU A 43 9.69 1.41 0.88
C GLU A 43 8.98 0.91 -0.39
N PRO A 44 9.69 0.74 -1.51
CA PRO A 44 9.13 0.08 -2.67
C PRO A 44 8.84 -1.38 -2.35
N TYR A 45 7.82 -1.94 -2.99
CA TYR A 45 7.50 -3.36 -2.83
C TYR A 45 7.56 -4.09 -4.16
N ARG A 46 8.15 -5.28 -4.12
CA ARG A 46 8.27 -6.16 -5.27
C ARG A 46 6.90 -6.57 -5.78
N ILE A 47 6.72 -6.53 -7.10
CA ILE A 47 5.53 -7.07 -7.74
C ILE A 47 5.84 -8.37 -8.49
N SER A 48 4.85 -9.27 -8.49
CA SER A 48 4.91 -10.50 -9.27
C SER A 48 4.65 -10.23 -10.74
N ARG A 49 4.98 -11.21 -11.59
CA ARG A 49 4.65 -11.15 -13.03
C ARG A 49 3.16 -10.93 -13.27
N ALA A 50 2.29 -11.66 -12.56
CA ALA A 50 0.84 -11.50 -12.69
C ALA A 50 0.35 -10.10 -12.28
N THR A 51 1.01 -9.46 -11.31
CA THR A 51 0.70 -8.06 -10.97
C THR A 51 1.19 -7.11 -12.04
N LEU A 52 2.40 -7.32 -12.57
CA LEU A 52 2.92 -6.54 -13.69
C LEU A 52 2.02 -6.63 -14.93
N ASP A 53 1.51 -7.82 -15.26
CA ASP A 53 0.60 -8.04 -16.38
C ASP A 53 -0.72 -7.25 -16.21
N ARG A 54 -1.26 -7.21 -14.98
CA ARG A 54 -2.46 -6.43 -14.67
C ARG A 54 -2.21 -4.93 -14.81
N GLU A 55 -1.04 -4.46 -14.42
CA GLU A 55 -0.68 -3.05 -14.60
C GLU A 55 -0.44 -2.71 -16.08
N ALA A 56 0.21 -3.59 -16.84
CA ALA A 56 0.40 -3.43 -18.28
C ALA A 56 -0.94 -3.40 -19.03
N ALA A 57 -1.95 -4.15 -18.59
CA ALA A 57 -3.30 -4.08 -19.16
C ALA A 57 -3.97 -2.71 -18.99
N ARG A 58 -3.49 -1.88 -18.04
CA ARG A 58 -4.03 -0.54 -17.75
C ARG A 58 -3.15 0.59 -18.29
N LEU A 59 -1.92 0.29 -18.69
CA LEU A 59 -0.90 1.26 -19.10
C LEU A 59 -0.34 0.83 -20.45
N GLU A 60 -0.84 1.44 -21.51
CA GLU A 60 -0.53 1.04 -22.89
C GLU A 60 0.97 1.09 -23.20
N GLU A 61 1.66 2.12 -22.71
CA GLU A 61 3.09 2.31 -22.91
C GLU A 61 3.92 1.28 -22.14
N LEU A 62 3.48 0.88 -20.93
CA LEU A 62 4.12 -0.21 -20.19
C LEU A 62 3.97 -1.53 -20.96
N ARG A 63 2.76 -1.83 -21.45
CA ARG A 63 2.52 -3.02 -22.28
C ARG A 63 3.40 -3.01 -23.54
N THR A 64 3.40 -1.91 -24.27
CA THR A 64 4.21 -1.73 -25.49
C THR A 64 5.69 -1.91 -25.20
N TYR A 65 6.18 -1.37 -24.08
CA TYR A 65 7.56 -1.54 -23.66
C TYR A 65 7.90 -2.99 -23.36
N LEU A 66 7.04 -3.70 -22.62
CA LEU A 66 7.23 -5.12 -22.31
C LEU A 66 7.18 -5.99 -23.58
N ASP A 67 6.30 -5.69 -24.53
CA ASP A 67 6.21 -6.38 -25.82
C ASP A 67 7.50 -6.20 -26.64
N GLN A 68 8.10 -5.01 -26.60
CA GLN A 68 9.30 -4.70 -27.37
C GLN A 68 10.60 -5.21 -26.72
N TYR A 69 10.74 -5.09 -25.40
CA TYR A 69 12.00 -5.34 -24.69
C TYR A 69 12.00 -6.61 -23.84
N GLY A 70 10.84 -7.25 -23.67
CA GLY A 70 10.63 -8.40 -22.81
C GLY A 70 10.45 -8.04 -21.34
N TYR A 71 10.22 -9.07 -20.52
CA TYR A 71 10.01 -8.92 -19.09
C TYR A 71 11.31 -8.54 -18.34
N PRO A 72 11.22 -7.72 -17.28
CA PRO A 72 12.36 -7.38 -16.46
C PRO A 72 12.79 -8.53 -15.55
N ASP A 73 14.02 -8.45 -15.04
CA ASP A 73 14.54 -9.37 -14.02
C ASP A 73 13.88 -9.11 -12.66
N TYR A 74 13.53 -7.85 -12.39
CA TYR A 74 12.87 -7.40 -11.17
C TYR A 74 11.92 -6.24 -11.45
N ALA A 75 10.79 -6.21 -10.76
CA ALA A 75 9.82 -5.14 -10.85
C ALA A 75 9.26 -4.79 -9.47
N GLU A 76 9.02 -3.52 -9.23
CA GLU A 76 8.45 -3.01 -7.99
C GLU A 76 7.48 -1.87 -8.25
N VAL A 77 6.65 -1.59 -7.25
CA VAL A 77 5.85 -0.38 -7.17
C VAL A 77 6.44 0.51 -6.10
N GLN A 78 6.64 1.78 -6.45
CA GLN A 78 7.03 2.82 -5.51
C GLN A 78 5.86 3.79 -5.35
N GLU A 79 5.39 3.97 -4.12
CA GLU A 79 4.48 5.06 -3.81
C GLU A 79 5.22 6.40 -3.86
N ILE A 80 4.58 7.40 -4.45
CA ILE A 80 5.14 8.73 -4.63
C ILE A 80 4.11 9.78 -4.22
N ARG A 81 4.61 10.96 -3.84
CA ARG A 81 3.79 12.18 -3.78
C ARG A 81 3.97 12.94 -5.10
N PRO A 82 3.09 12.73 -6.07
CA PRO A 82 3.13 13.50 -7.29
C PRO A 82 2.57 14.91 -7.09
N GLU A 83 2.88 15.77 -8.05
CA GLU A 83 2.02 16.90 -8.40
C GLU A 83 0.92 16.44 -9.37
N TRP A 84 -0.23 17.08 -9.34
CA TRP A 84 -1.25 16.89 -10.38
C TRP A 84 -0.61 17.11 -11.77
N PRO A 85 -0.83 16.26 -12.78
CA PRO A 85 -1.90 15.26 -12.91
C PRO A 85 -1.50 13.80 -12.64
N TRP A 86 -0.38 13.54 -11.95
CA TRP A 86 0.13 12.17 -11.84
C TRP A 86 -0.54 11.37 -10.72
N ASP A 87 -0.54 10.06 -10.90
CA ASP A 87 -0.97 9.10 -9.90
C ASP A 87 0.05 8.94 -8.77
N SER A 88 -0.41 8.42 -7.63
CA SER A 88 0.37 8.33 -6.39
C SER A 88 1.35 7.16 -6.36
N TYR A 89 1.61 6.51 -7.48
CA TYR A 89 2.60 5.44 -7.57
C TYR A 89 3.24 5.36 -8.96
N GLU A 90 4.43 4.76 -8.99
CA GLU A 90 5.18 4.42 -10.19
C GLU A 90 5.51 2.93 -10.21
N ILE A 91 5.57 2.37 -11.41
CA ILE A 91 6.04 1.01 -11.65
C ILE A 91 7.47 1.11 -12.15
N ARG A 92 8.41 0.47 -11.43
CA ARG A 92 9.82 0.47 -11.77
C ARG A 92 10.24 -0.90 -12.27
N LEU A 93 10.89 -0.93 -13.42
CA LEU A 93 11.39 -2.12 -14.08
C LEU A 93 12.91 -2.11 -14.06
N TYR A 94 13.51 -3.25 -13.69
CA TYR A 94 14.95 -3.41 -13.60
C TYR A 94 15.41 -4.55 -14.51
N TYR A 95 16.24 -4.20 -15.50
CA TYR A 95 16.92 -5.15 -16.39
C TYR A 95 18.38 -5.26 -15.97
N LEU A 96 18.68 -6.19 -15.06
CA LEU A 96 19.97 -6.33 -14.40
C LEU A 96 21.11 -6.59 -15.39
N ARG A 97 20.88 -7.42 -16.42
CA ARG A 97 21.91 -7.68 -17.45
C ARG A 97 22.27 -6.45 -18.25
N ARG A 98 21.32 -5.54 -18.47
CA ARG A 98 21.51 -4.32 -19.26
C ARG A 98 21.91 -3.13 -18.40
N ASN A 99 21.85 -3.28 -17.07
CA ASN A 99 21.99 -2.20 -16.11
C ASN A 99 21.03 -1.04 -16.40
N VAL A 100 19.76 -1.36 -16.70
CA VAL A 100 18.73 -0.36 -17.04
C VAL A 100 17.61 -0.41 -16.01
N GLU A 101 17.26 0.78 -15.51
CA GLU A 101 16.05 1.07 -14.75
C GLU A 101 15.11 1.92 -15.63
N VAL A 102 13.83 1.59 -15.58
CA VAL A 102 12.77 2.23 -16.35
C VAL A 102 11.57 2.43 -15.46
N ASP A 103 11.05 3.65 -15.38
CA ASP A 103 9.95 3.98 -14.49
C ASP A 103 8.75 4.49 -15.28
N PHE A 104 7.59 3.89 -15.00
CA PHE A 104 6.31 4.27 -15.58
C PHE A 104 5.43 4.90 -14.52
N GLY A 105 4.80 6.03 -14.85
CA GLY A 105 3.75 6.62 -14.04
C GLY A 105 2.48 6.79 -14.84
N ARG A 106 1.33 6.79 -14.15
CA ARG A 106 0.04 7.08 -14.76
C ARG A 106 -0.28 8.56 -14.61
N ALA A 107 -0.75 9.21 -15.67
CA ALA A 107 -1.30 10.55 -15.62
C ALA A 107 -2.83 10.52 -15.80
N PHE A 108 -3.53 11.26 -14.95
CA PHE A 108 -4.95 11.54 -15.13
C PHE A 108 -5.12 12.62 -16.20
N THR A 109 -5.82 12.32 -17.28
CA THR A 109 -6.19 13.34 -18.27
C THR A 109 -7.64 13.73 -18.09
N LEU A 110 -7.95 15.01 -18.34
CA LEU A 110 -9.33 15.51 -18.37
C LEU A 110 -10.04 15.16 -19.69
N ALA A 111 -9.30 14.62 -20.67
CA ALA A 111 -9.83 14.29 -21.98
C ALA A 111 -10.43 12.87 -21.96
N GLU A 112 -11.74 12.76 -22.18
CA GLU A 112 -12.46 11.48 -22.33
C GLU A 112 -11.86 10.55 -23.39
N ALA A 113 -11.11 11.09 -24.35
CA ALA A 113 -10.50 10.33 -25.43
C ALA A 113 -9.22 9.58 -25.03
N TYR A 114 -8.58 9.93 -23.92
CA TYR A 114 -7.32 9.31 -23.48
C TYR A 114 -7.29 9.01 -21.98
N PRO A 115 -8.28 8.25 -21.45
CA PRO A 115 -8.30 7.92 -20.04
C PRO A 115 -7.09 7.04 -19.73
N ASN A 116 -6.20 7.54 -18.86
CA ASN A 116 -5.03 6.83 -18.30
C ASN A 116 -3.85 6.64 -19.26
N LEU A 117 -3.12 7.71 -19.55
CA LEU A 117 -1.83 7.63 -20.24
C LEU A 117 -0.76 7.09 -19.28
N GLY A 118 -0.16 5.96 -19.63
CA GLY A 118 1.04 5.47 -18.96
C GLY A 118 2.25 6.15 -19.58
N LEU A 119 3.03 6.91 -18.82
CA LEU A 119 4.17 7.61 -19.40
C LEU A 119 5.46 7.07 -18.82
N LEU A 120 6.43 6.86 -19.71
CA LEU A 120 7.81 6.65 -19.32
C LEU A 120 8.33 7.94 -18.68
N LYS A 121 8.53 7.91 -17.36
CA LYS A 121 8.98 9.08 -16.59
C LYS A 121 10.50 9.15 -16.47
N PHE A 122 11.16 7.99 -16.45
CA PHE A 122 12.60 7.91 -16.29
C PHE A 122 13.16 6.67 -16.95
N GLN A 123 14.35 6.82 -17.52
CA GLN A 123 15.18 5.74 -18.00
C GLN A 123 16.63 6.04 -17.64
N GLY A 124 17.31 5.12 -16.97
CA GLY A 124 18.67 5.33 -16.52
C GLY A 124 19.38 4.07 -16.06
N GLY A 125 20.58 4.25 -15.49
CA GLY A 125 21.34 3.17 -14.89
C GLY A 125 20.80 2.78 -13.51
N ILE A 126 20.91 1.50 -13.16
CA ILE A 126 20.56 1.01 -11.82
C ILE A 126 21.64 1.49 -10.83
N PRO A 127 21.29 2.20 -9.74
CA PRO A 127 22.23 2.55 -8.69
C PRO A 127 22.87 1.30 -8.08
N ALA A 128 24.17 1.34 -7.77
CA ALA A 128 24.89 0.16 -7.25
C ALA A 128 24.28 -0.41 -5.96
N SER A 129 23.79 0.46 -5.07
CA SER A 129 23.08 0.06 -3.85
C SER A 129 21.79 -0.71 -4.16
N LYS A 130 20.96 -0.18 -5.06
CA LYS A 130 19.70 -0.82 -5.48
C LYS A 130 19.95 -2.12 -6.23
N ARG A 131 20.99 -2.17 -7.05
CA ARG A 131 21.40 -3.40 -7.75
C ARG A 131 21.71 -4.53 -6.75
N LEU A 132 22.50 -4.23 -5.72
CA LEU A 132 22.84 -5.20 -4.68
C LEU A 132 21.59 -5.68 -3.93
N GLU A 133 20.69 -4.76 -3.57
CA GLU A 133 19.41 -5.08 -2.94
C GLU A 133 18.58 -6.05 -3.79
N ILE A 134 18.47 -5.78 -5.09
CA ILE A 134 17.74 -6.65 -6.02
C ILE A 134 18.42 -8.03 -6.14
N GLU A 135 19.75 -8.08 -6.25
CA GLU A 135 20.49 -9.34 -6.35
C GLU A 135 20.29 -10.21 -5.11
N LEU A 136 20.24 -9.61 -3.92
CA LEU A 136 19.91 -10.28 -2.65
C LEU A 136 18.44 -10.75 -2.61
N ALA A 137 17.51 -9.93 -3.12
CA ALA A 137 16.10 -10.29 -3.17
C ALA A 137 15.78 -11.42 -4.17
N LEU A 138 16.59 -11.55 -5.22
CA LEU A 138 16.48 -12.64 -6.21
C LEU A 138 17.20 -13.91 -5.75
N ASN A 139 18.31 -13.78 -5.02
CA ASN A 139 19.09 -14.89 -4.48
C ASN A 139 19.18 -14.75 -2.95
N PRO A 140 18.10 -15.02 -2.21
CA PRO A 140 18.18 -14.99 -0.76
C PRO A 140 19.28 -15.96 -0.33
N PRO A 141 20.18 -15.56 0.59
CA PRO A 141 21.22 -16.46 1.06
C PRO A 141 20.55 -17.71 1.59
N SER A 142 20.86 -18.86 0.97
CA SER A 142 20.38 -20.15 1.42
C SER A 142 20.72 -20.30 2.90
N GLU A 143 19.70 -20.49 3.75
CA GLU A 143 19.84 -20.85 5.17
C GLU A 143 20.47 -22.25 5.37
N SER A 144 21.41 -22.63 4.50
CA SER A 144 22.18 -23.87 4.56
C SER A 144 23.62 -23.59 5.00
N MET A 145 23.79 -22.81 6.07
CA MET A 145 24.94 -22.99 6.96
C MET A 145 24.44 -23.76 8.18
N PRO A 146 24.71 -25.09 8.30
CA PRO A 146 24.70 -25.69 9.61
C PRO A 146 25.68 -24.89 10.50
N PRO A 147 25.32 -24.56 11.76
CA PRO A 147 26.23 -23.86 12.65
C PRO A 147 27.54 -24.66 12.74
N PRO A 148 28.72 -24.00 12.80
CA PRO A 148 29.97 -24.70 13.00
C PRO A 148 29.88 -25.50 14.30
N SER A 149 30.02 -26.82 14.19
CA SER A 149 30.09 -27.74 15.32
C SER A 149 31.26 -27.36 16.22
N GLU A 150 31.00 -26.59 17.27
CA GLU A 150 31.98 -26.36 18.35
C GLU A 150 32.28 -27.70 19.06
N PRO A 151 33.55 -27.99 19.38
CA PRO A 151 33.93 -29.22 20.05
C PRO A 151 33.47 -29.22 21.52
N ALA A 152 32.81 -30.32 21.86
CA ALA A 152 32.20 -30.65 23.15
C ALA A 152 33.04 -30.30 24.40
N LYS A 153 32.37 -29.71 25.39
CA LYS A 153 32.73 -29.84 26.81
C LYS A 153 31.50 -29.71 27.71
N GLY A 154 31.18 -30.78 28.44
CA GLY A 154 30.34 -30.75 29.65
C GLY A 154 28.97 -31.43 29.53
N PRO A 155 28.65 -32.44 30.37
CA PRO A 155 27.34 -33.08 30.38
C PRO A 155 26.43 -32.37 31.38
N GLU A 156 25.48 -31.57 30.90
CA GLU A 156 24.31 -31.22 31.70
C GLU A 156 23.03 -31.54 30.94
N THR A 157 22.30 -32.47 31.55
CA THR A 157 20.99 -32.97 31.23
C THR A 157 19.97 -31.86 30.99
N SER A 158 19.43 -31.80 29.78
CA SER A 158 18.11 -31.25 29.49
C SER A 158 17.50 -32.07 28.34
N PRO A 159 16.22 -32.50 28.44
CA PRO A 159 15.61 -33.34 27.41
C PRO A 159 15.42 -32.54 26.11
N PRO A 160 15.57 -33.18 24.93
CA PRO A 160 15.42 -32.51 23.66
C PRO A 160 13.95 -32.19 23.41
N SER A 161 13.61 -30.90 23.34
CA SER A 161 12.37 -30.47 22.71
C SER A 161 12.50 -30.73 21.21
N GLN A 162 12.05 -31.92 20.80
CA GLN A 162 11.97 -32.29 19.40
C GLN A 162 10.94 -31.37 18.74
N THR A 163 11.42 -30.37 17.99
CA THR A 163 10.60 -29.68 16.99
C THR A 163 10.20 -30.71 15.94
N GLN A 164 9.09 -31.41 16.18
CA GLN A 164 8.49 -32.31 15.21
C GLN A 164 8.18 -31.48 13.97
N LYS A 165 8.78 -31.85 12.84
CA LYS A 165 8.39 -31.29 11.55
C LYS A 165 6.89 -31.57 11.38
N PRO A 166 6.05 -30.56 11.10
CA PRO A 166 4.62 -30.76 10.94
C PRO A 166 4.38 -31.81 9.86
N SER A 167 3.43 -32.72 10.11
CA SER A 167 3.09 -33.74 9.12
C SER A 167 2.48 -33.06 7.88
N LEU A 168 2.55 -33.73 6.74
CA LEU A 168 1.96 -33.21 5.49
C LEU A 168 0.46 -32.95 5.65
N GLU A 169 -0.23 -33.75 6.46
CA GLU A 169 -1.65 -33.58 6.79
C GLU A 169 -1.91 -32.29 7.59
N GLU A 170 -1.05 -31.96 8.56
CA GLU A 170 -1.16 -30.70 9.31
C GLU A 170 -0.90 -29.48 8.43
N LEU A 171 0.02 -29.59 7.46
CA LEU A 171 0.27 -28.52 6.50
C LEU A 171 -0.92 -28.31 5.56
N VAL A 172 -1.54 -29.40 5.07
CA VAL A 172 -2.74 -29.33 4.22
C VAL A 172 -3.90 -28.69 5.01
N ALA A 173 -4.16 -29.13 6.24
CA ALA A 173 -5.21 -28.56 7.08
C ALA A 173 -4.98 -27.06 7.37
N ARG A 174 -3.72 -26.63 7.55
CA ARG A 174 -3.40 -25.20 7.72
C ARG A 174 -3.63 -24.38 6.47
N VAL A 175 -3.33 -24.95 5.30
CA VAL A 175 -3.57 -24.30 4.00
C VAL A 175 -5.06 -24.16 3.72
N GLU A 176 -5.85 -25.21 3.96
CA GLU A 176 -7.31 -25.16 3.82
C GLU A 176 -7.94 -24.12 4.76
N ALA A 177 -7.57 -24.14 6.05
CA ALA A 177 -8.04 -23.14 7.00
C ALA A 177 -7.60 -21.70 6.64
N ALA A 178 -6.45 -21.53 5.97
CA ALA A 178 -6.03 -20.24 5.46
C ALA A 178 -6.84 -19.81 4.23
N ALA A 179 -7.17 -20.74 3.34
CA ALA A 179 -8.02 -20.50 2.17
C ALA A 179 -9.44 -20.08 2.58
N ASP A 180 -10.04 -20.75 3.57
CA ASP A 180 -11.37 -20.40 4.09
C ASP A 180 -11.40 -18.99 4.71
N ARG A 181 -10.35 -18.63 5.47
CA ARG A 181 -10.19 -17.27 6.00
C ARG A 181 -10.04 -16.23 4.89
N ALA A 182 -9.31 -16.55 3.83
CA ALA A 182 -9.14 -15.65 2.69
C ALA A 182 -10.46 -15.46 1.93
N ALA A 183 -11.26 -16.52 1.76
CA ALA A 183 -12.57 -16.44 1.13
C ALA A 183 -13.55 -15.58 1.96
N ALA A 184 -13.62 -15.80 3.28
CA ALA A 184 -14.45 -14.98 4.16
C ALA A 184 -14.06 -13.50 4.15
N ALA A 185 -12.75 -13.20 4.17
CA ALA A 185 -12.26 -11.83 4.08
C ALA A 185 -12.60 -11.16 2.74
N ALA A 186 -12.58 -11.90 1.63
CA ALA A 186 -12.96 -11.39 0.32
C ALA A 186 -14.47 -11.05 0.27
N GLU A 187 -15.33 -11.89 0.83
CA GLU A 187 -16.77 -11.61 0.93
C GLU A 187 -17.09 -10.39 1.81
N ASP A 188 -16.37 -10.24 2.92
CA ASP A 188 -16.48 -9.05 3.78
C ASP A 188 -16.07 -7.79 3.03
N ALA A 189 -15.00 -7.84 2.24
CA ALA A 189 -14.54 -6.72 1.42
C ALA A 189 -15.58 -6.32 0.35
N VAL A 190 -16.22 -7.29 -0.31
CA VAL A 190 -17.31 -7.03 -1.26
C VAL A 190 -18.49 -6.34 -0.56
N ARG A 191 -18.93 -6.85 0.59
CA ARG A 191 -20.01 -6.24 1.39
C ARG A 191 -19.69 -4.81 1.81
N GLN A 192 -18.44 -4.53 2.19
CA GLN A 192 -18.00 -3.18 2.53
C GLN A 192 -18.01 -2.26 1.30
N SER A 193 -17.57 -2.75 0.14
CA SER A 193 -17.60 -1.97 -1.11
C SER A 193 -19.02 -1.59 -1.52
N GLU A 194 -19.96 -2.53 -1.46
CA GLU A 194 -21.38 -2.26 -1.76
C GLU A 194 -22.03 -1.29 -0.76
N ALA A 195 -21.61 -1.34 0.51
CA ALA A 195 -22.05 -0.38 1.51
C ALA A 195 -21.52 1.03 1.23
N ALA A 196 -20.25 1.14 0.82
CA ALA A 196 -19.64 2.40 0.43
C ALA A 196 -20.30 3.01 -0.81
N GLU A 197 -20.60 2.20 -1.83
CA GLU A 197 -21.30 2.65 -3.04
C GLU A 197 -22.70 3.20 -2.71
N ARG A 198 -23.46 2.50 -1.87
CA ARG A 198 -24.76 2.99 -1.40
C ARG A 198 -24.66 4.31 -0.63
N ALA A 199 -23.60 4.50 0.17
CA ALA A 199 -23.38 5.76 0.87
C ALA A 199 -23.02 6.90 -0.09
N ALA A 200 -22.19 6.62 -1.11
CA ALA A 200 -21.85 7.58 -2.14
C ALA A 200 -23.09 8.03 -2.93
N ASN A 201 -23.92 7.07 -3.37
CA ASN A 201 -25.16 7.36 -4.10
C ASN A 201 -26.13 8.23 -3.29
N ARG A 202 -26.29 7.95 -1.99
CA ARG A 202 -27.09 8.82 -1.09
C ARG A 202 -26.55 10.24 -1.00
N THR A 203 -25.23 10.40 -1.03
CA THR A 203 -24.60 11.73 -0.95
C THR A 203 -24.88 12.53 -2.22
N ILE A 204 -24.83 11.87 -3.38
CA ILE A 204 -25.21 12.47 -4.68
C ILE A 204 -26.68 12.90 -4.66
N GLU A 205 -27.59 12.04 -4.20
CA GLU A 205 -29.02 12.37 -4.11
C GLU A 205 -29.29 13.60 -3.20
N VAL A 206 -28.56 13.73 -2.09
CA VAL A 206 -28.68 14.90 -1.19
C VAL A 206 -28.17 16.17 -1.87
N LEU A 207 -27.04 16.11 -2.58
CA LEU A 207 -26.50 17.24 -3.33
C LEU A 207 -27.43 17.71 -4.44
N ASP A 208 -28.05 16.77 -5.17
CA ASP A 208 -29.03 17.08 -6.21
C ASP A 208 -30.27 17.78 -5.61
N ARG A 209 -30.76 17.30 -4.47
CA ARG A 209 -31.88 17.95 -3.76
C ARG A 209 -31.53 19.39 -3.33
N LEU A 210 -30.35 19.60 -2.75
CA LEU A 210 -29.90 20.93 -2.34
C LEU A 210 -29.79 21.89 -3.53
N THR A 211 -29.28 21.39 -4.66
CA THR A 211 -29.15 22.16 -5.91
C THR A 211 -30.52 22.54 -6.49
N GLN A 212 -31.48 21.60 -6.48
CA GLN A 212 -32.85 21.87 -6.90
C GLN A 212 -33.54 22.90 -5.98
N GLU A 213 -33.35 22.80 -4.65
CA GLU A 213 -33.88 23.77 -3.69
C GLU A 213 -33.29 25.18 -3.90
N GLU A 214 -32.00 25.29 -4.20
CA GLU A 214 -31.35 26.57 -4.50
C GLU A 214 -31.92 27.22 -5.77
N GLN A 215 -32.14 26.43 -6.82
CA GLN A 215 -32.75 26.90 -8.07
C GLN A 215 -34.23 27.27 -7.91
N ALA A 216 -34.97 26.55 -7.06
CA ALA A 216 -36.38 26.78 -6.79
C ALA A 216 -36.65 27.98 -5.88
N ARG A 217 -35.64 28.52 -5.16
CA ARG A 217 -35.81 29.73 -4.35
C ARG A 217 -36.01 30.94 -5.27
N PRO A 218 -37.21 31.54 -5.31
CA PRO A 218 -37.44 32.73 -6.12
C PRO A 218 -36.52 33.84 -5.62
N ARG A 219 -35.94 34.62 -6.55
CA ARG A 219 -35.13 35.83 -6.29
C ARG A 219 -35.99 36.95 -5.68
N GLN A 220 -36.69 36.68 -4.59
CA GLN A 220 -37.39 37.67 -3.78
C GLN A 220 -36.39 38.25 -2.77
N ARG A 221 -35.68 39.30 -3.19
CA ARG A 221 -35.22 40.44 -2.38
C ARG A 221 -34.16 41.22 -3.16
N ARG A 222 -34.62 41.95 -4.18
CA ARG A 222 -34.00 43.20 -4.60
C ARG A 222 -35.12 44.18 -4.94
N ARG A 223 -35.72 44.74 -3.89
CA ARG A 223 -36.39 46.03 -3.90
C ARG A 223 -36.00 46.74 -2.62
#